data_AF-A0A6L5K5Q2-F1
#
_entry.id   AF-A0A6L5K5Q2-F1
#
_cell.length_a   1.000
_cell.length_b   1.000
_cell.length_c   1.000
_cell.angle_alpha   90.00
_cell.angle_beta   90.00
_cell.angle_gamma   90.00
#
_symmetry.space_group_name_H-M   'P 1'
#
loop_
_entity.id
_entity.type
_entity.pdbx_description
1 polymer ?
#
loop_
_entity_poly.entity_id
_entity_poly.type
_entity_poly.pdbx_seq_one_letter_code
_entity_poly.pdbx_strand_id
1 'polypeptide(L)'
;YVRRSRRRFWKSESDADKLAAYNTLYQCLVTLAKLLAPFTPFLAEEMYQNLVCPVAPDAPESVHLADFPVADKSQIDKTLAADTRLAMKISSLGRAARSQAGIKVRQPVASVVVCVAGSGEEKVLKRLKSQVLEELNAKDLKFGYDFKFEKVAGLDGHGYVVAGLEGEVDKKKGYWVRSGGGVYLVAVSTELSPELLAEGVAREIVRRLQTMRRSAGFDIADHITTYYQGDDYIRRVMADFADYIKQETLSQQLVEGVPEKDAFTESHRLSGHEITLGVKRLG
;
A
#
# COMPACT_ATOMS: atom_id res chain seq x y z
N TYR A 1 6.00 -6.66 -0.82
CA TYR A 1 5.82 -7.31 -2.14
C TYR A 1 4.34 -7.51 -2.47
N VAL A 2 3.64 -8.46 -1.84
CA VAL A 2 2.25 -8.86 -2.18
C VAL A 2 1.29 -7.67 -2.34
N ARG A 3 1.29 -6.74 -1.38
CA ARG A 3 0.45 -5.52 -1.42
C ARG A 3 0.58 -4.74 -2.73
N ARG A 4 1.81 -4.60 -3.24
CA ARG A 4 2.10 -3.82 -4.45
C ARG A 4 1.93 -4.64 -5.73
N SER A 5 2.20 -5.94 -5.65
CA SER A 5 2.00 -6.87 -6.77
C SER A 5 0.55 -7.32 -6.95
N ARG A 6 -0.40 -6.85 -6.13
CA ARG A 6 -1.83 -7.26 -6.22
C ARG A 6 -2.37 -7.19 -7.65
N ARG A 7 -2.14 -6.09 -8.36
CA ARG A 7 -2.60 -5.96 -9.76
C ARG A 7 -2.01 -7.01 -10.70
N ARG A 8 -0.76 -7.43 -10.47
CA ARG A 8 -0.09 -8.47 -11.26
C ARG A 8 -0.72 -9.85 -11.08
N PHE A 9 -1.35 -10.10 -9.93
CA PHE A 9 -2.07 -11.36 -9.68
C PHE A 9 -3.49 -11.38 -10.25
N TRP A 10 -4.17 -10.23 -10.32
CA TRP A 10 -5.61 -10.16 -10.58
C TRP A 10 -6.01 -9.43 -11.88
N LYS A 11 -5.16 -8.54 -12.40
CA LYS A 11 -5.48 -7.58 -13.47
C LYS A 11 -4.36 -7.49 -14.54
N SER A 12 -3.49 -8.50 -14.66
CA SER A 12 -2.39 -8.44 -15.65
C SER A 12 -2.92 -8.57 -17.07
N GLU A 13 -2.54 -7.66 -17.95
CA GLU A 13 -2.76 -7.77 -19.41
C GLU A 13 -1.75 -8.73 -20.07
N SER A 14 -0.71 -9.15 -19.34
CA SER A 14 0.36 -10.04 -19.80
C SER A 14 0.47 -11.28 -18.92
N ASP A 15 0.30 -12.45 -19.53
CA ASP A 15 0.47 -13.74 -18.87
C ASP A 15 1.91 -13.93 -18.34
N ALA A 16 2.91 -13.41 -19.04
CA ALA A 16 4.30 -13.48 -18.62
C ALA A 16 4.56 -12.71 -17.30
N ASP A 17 3.97 -11.52 -17.14
CA ASP A 17 4.11 -10.73 -15.91
C ASP A 17 3.43 -11.41 -14.72
N LYS A 18 2.25 -11.99 -14.96
CA LYS A 18 1.50 -12.77 -13.97
C LYS A 18 2.29 -13.99 -13.50
N LEU A 19 2.82 -14.75 -14.45
CA LEU A 19 3.66 -15.92 -14.17
C LEU A 19 4.93 -15.54 -13.40
N ALA A 20 5.58 -14.43 -13.75
CA ALA A 20 6.74 -13.93 -13.01
C ALA A 20 6.39 -13.59 -11.55
N ALA A 21 5.22 -12.97 -11.32
CA ALA A 21 4.73 -12.66 -9.98
C ALA A 21 4.42 -13.93 -9.17
N TYR A 22 3.77 -14.93 -9.77
CA TYR A 22 3.49 -16.21 -9.12
C TYR A 22 4.77 -16.98 -8.81
N ASN A 23 5.69 -17.09 -9.77
CA ASN A 23 6.93 -17.83 -9.57
C ASN A 23 7.77 -17.19 -8.45
N THR A 24 7.88 -15.86 -8.41
CA THR A 24 8.60 -15.16 -7.34
C THR A 24 7.97 -15.46 -5.97
N LEU A 25 6.64 -15.36 -5.87
CA LEU A 25 5.94 -15.63 -4.61
C LEU A 25 6.08 -17.10 -4.18
N TYR A 26 5.94 -18.03 -5.13
CA TYR A 26 6.12 -19.46 -4.93
C TYR A 26 7.52 -19.78 -4.38
N GLN A 27 8.57 -19.31 -5.06
CA GLN A 27 9.95 -19.53 -4.62
C GLN A 27 10.21 -18.97 -3.22
N CYS A 28 9.70 -17.78 -2.91
CA CYS A 28 9.80 -17.20 -1.56
C CYS A 28 9.09 -18.05 -0.51
N LEU A 29 7.87 -18.51 -0.77
CA LEU A 29 7.09 -19.30 0.19
C LEU A 29 7.68 -20.70 0.41
N VAL A 30 8.14 -21.37 -0.66
CA VAL A 30 8.81 -22.67 -0.56
C VAL A 30 10.12 -22.56 0.21
N THR A 31 10.92 -21.53 -0.10
CA THR A 31 12.17 -21.27 0.65
C THR A 31 11.87 -20.98 2.12
N LEU A 32 10.84 -20.18 2.41
CA LEU A 32 10.41 -19.88 3.77
C LEU A 32 9.96 -21.15 4.51
N ALA A 33 9.17 -22.02 3.89
CA ALA A 33 8.75 -23.29 4.49
C ALA A 33 9.97 -24.14 4.90
N LYS A 34 10.97 -24.26 4.02
CA LYS A 34 12.22 -24.97 4.34
C LYS A 34 13.02 -24.32 5.49
N LEU A 35 13.10 -22.98 5.51
CA LEU A 35 13.77 -22.24 6.60
C LEU A 35 13.03 -22.37 7.93
N LEU A 36 11.70 -22.48 7.90
CA LEU A 36 10.85 -22.63 9.08
C LEU A 36 10.80 -24.06 9.62
N ALA A 37 11.10 -25.07 8.81
CA ALA A 37 10.97 -26.48 9.19
C ALA A 37 11.64 -26.85 10.54
N PRO A 38 12.82 -26.32 10.90
CA PRO A 38 13.43 -26.60 12.20
C PRO A 38 12.75 -25.92 13.40
N PHE A 39 11.92 -24.90 13.17
CA PHE A 39 11.32 -24.05 14.22
C PHE A 39 9.82 -24.24 14.38
N THR A 40 9.10 -24.38 13.27
CA THR A 40 7.65 -24.55 13.22
C THR A 40 7.29 -25.70 12.27
N PRO A 41 7.61 -26.96 12.66
CA PRO A 41 7.61 -28.10 11.75
C PRO A 41 6.24 -28.35 11.10
N PHE A 42 5.16 -28.36 11.89
CA PHE A 42 3.81 -28.61 11.37
C PHE A 42 3.33 -27.53 10.38
N LEU A 43 3.64 -26.26 10.64
CA LEU A 43 3.29 -25.17 9.73
C LEU A 43 4.10 -25.25 8.44
N ALA A 44 5.41 -25.50 8.56
CA ALA A 44 6.28 -25.67 7.41
C ALA A 44 5.84 -26.86 6.54
N GLU A 45 5.45 -27.97 7.18
CA GLU A 45 4.92 -29.15 6.52
C GLU A 45 3.61 -28.84 5.79
N GLU A 46 2.63 -28.22 6.44
CA GLU A 46 1.37 -27.84 5.80
C GLU A 46 1.59 -26.90 4.61
N MET A 47 2.48 -25.92 4.74
CA MET A 47 2.85 -25.04 3.62
C MET A 47 3.48 -25.83 2.47
N TYR A 48 4.41 -26.74 2.75
CA TYR A 48 5.13 -27.51 1.74
C TYR A 48 4.21 -28.50 1.03
N GLN A 49 3.37 -29.23 1.77
CA GLN A 49 2.36 -30.15 1.23
C GLN A 49 1.39 -29.45 0.28
N ASN A 50 0.99 -28.22 0.58
CA ASN A 50 0.07 -27.46 -0.27
C ASN A 50 0.75 -26.82 -1.48
N LEU A 51 2.02 -26.44 -1.35
CA LEU A 51 2.73 -25.68 -2.40
C LEU A 51 3.53 -26.57 -3.35
N VAL A 52 4.26 -27.57 -2.84
CA VAL A 52 5.29 -28.30 -3.60
C VAL A 52 4.78 -29.65 -4.10
N CYS A 53 4.29 -30.51 -3.20
CA CYS A 53 3.89 -31.88 -3.53
C CYS A 53 2.88 -32.00 -4.70
N PRO A 54 1.87 -31.11 -4.85
CA PRO A 54 0.89 -31.21 -5.93
C PRO A 54 1.46 -30.86 -7.31
N VAL A 55 2.59 -30.15 -7.37
CA VAL A 55 3.15 -29.59 -8.62
C VAL A 55 4.54 -30.11 -8.96
N ALA A 56 5.22 -30.77 -8.02
CA ALA A 56 6.56 -31.34 -8.20
C ALA A 56 6.60 -32.79 -7.67
N PRO A 57 6.20 -33.78 -8.49
CA PRO A 57 6.12 -35.19 -8.09
C PRO A 57 7.46 -35.80 -7.64
N ASP A 58 8.58 -35.28 -8.17
CA ASP A 58 9.92 -35.76 -7.84
C ASP A 58 10.53 -35.06 -6.60
N ALA A 59 9.81 -34.11 -6.00
CA ALA A 59 10.26 -33.45 -4.78
C ALA A 59 10.12 -34.39 -3.57
N PRO A 60 10.94 -34.20 -2.50
CA PRO A 60 10.77 -34.94 -1.25
C PRO A 60 9.34 -34.88 -0.73
N GLU A 61 8.84 -36.00 -0.21
CA GLU A 61 7.44 -36.10 0.24
C GLU A 61 7.12 -35.23 1.46
N SER A 62 8.12 -34.69 2.16
CA SER A 62 7.97 -33.82 3.33
C SER A 62 9.05 -32.74 3.32
N VAL A 63 8.75 -31.57 3.88
CA VAL A 63 9.75 -30.49 4.04
C VAL A 63 10.93 -30.94 4.90
N HIS A 64 10.73 -31.91 5.79
CA HIS A 64 11.74 -32.44 6.70
C HIS A 64 12.75 -33.36 6.00
N LEU A 65 12.43 -33.82 4.79
CA LEU A 65 13.31 -34.59 3.92
C LEU A 65 13.97 -33.71 2.86
N ALA A 66 13.62 -32.43 2.80
CA ALA A 66 14.17 -31.50 1.82
C ALA A 66 15.52 -30.94 2.27
N ASP A 67 16.42 -30.75 1.30
CA ASP A 67 17.68 -30.06 1.53
C ASP A 67 17.45 -28.63 2.04
N PHE A 68 18.29 -28.23 3.00
CA PHE A 68 18.33 -26.87 3.50
C PHE A 68 18.62 -25.89 2.36
N PRO A 69 17.89 -24.77 2.23
CA PRO A 69 18.03 -23.88 1.09
C PRO A 69 19.41 -23.20 1.08
N VAL A 70 20.07 -23.24 -0.08
CA VAL A 70 21.37 -22.60 -0.32
C VAL A 70 21.17 -21.33 -1.13
N ALA A 71 21.75 -20.22 -0.67
CA ALA A 71 21.62 -18.93 -1.35
C ALA A 71 22.40 -18.90 -2.66
N ASP A 72 21.71 -18.54 -3.76
CA ASP A 72 22.34 -18.19 -5.03
C ASP A 72 22.95 -16.79 -4.95
N LYS A 73 24.28 -16.73 -4.84
CA LYS A 73 25.02 -15.46 -4.72
C LYS A 73 24.89 -14.58 -5.96
N SER A 74 24.55 -15.14 -7.13
CA SER A 74 24.38 -14.37 -8.37
C SER A 74 23.11 -13.50 -8.36
N GLN A 75 22.11 -13.88 -7.56
CA GLN A 75 20.85 -13.14 -7.42
C GLN A 75 20.88 -12.08 -6.31
N ILE A 76 22.00 -11.96 -5.57
CA ILE A 76 22.14 -10.99 -4.48
C ILE A 76 22.52 -9.61 -5.05
N ASP A 77 21.51 -8.78 -5.31
CA ASP A 77 21.71 -7.37 -5.64
C ASP A 77 21.69 -6.49 -4.39
N LYS A 78 22.89 -6.16 -3.88
CA LYS A 78 23.07 -5.29 -2.71
C LYS A 78 22.59 -3.86 -2.96
N THR A 79 22.69 -3.37 -4.19
CA THR A 79 22.26 -2.01 -4.56
C THR A 79 20.74 -1.94 -4.53
N LEU A 80 20.05 -2.87 -5.20
CA LEU A 80 18.59 -2.98 -5.16
C LEU A 80 18.07 -3.13 -3.72
N ALA A 81 18.74 -3.94 -2.90
CA ALA A 81 18.37 -4.11 -1.50
C ALA A 81 18.56 -2.82 -0.67
N ALA A 82 19.62 -2.04 -0.92
CA ALA A 82 19.80 -0.73 -0.29
C ALA A 82 18.75 0.28 -0.75
N ASP A 83 18.47 0.33 -2.05
CA ASP A 83 17.49 1.23 -2.66
C ASP A 83 16.08 0.96 -2.14
N THR A 84 15.70 -0.32 -2.01
CA THR A 84 14.42 -0.74 -1.45
C THR A 84 14.31 -0.36 0.03
N ARG A 85 15.38 -0.54 0.82
CA ARG A 85 15.42 -0.13 2.23
C ARG A 85 15.26 1.38 2.39
N LEU A 86 15.89 2.18 1.52
CA LEU A 86 15.73 3.62 1.51
C LEU A 86 14.27 4.02 1.24
N ALA A 87 13.63 3.45 0.21
CA ALA A 87 12.23 3.71 -0.08
C ALA A 87 11.32 3.33 1.10
N MET A 88 11.55 2.16 1.73
CA MET A 88 10.81 1.73 2.92
C MET A 88 10.99 2.69 4.10
N LYS A 89 12.22 3.17 4.35
CA LYS A 89 12.51 4.15 5.40
C LYS A 89 11.75 5.45 5.18
N ILE A 90 11.79 6.00 3.97
CA ILE A 90 11.08 7.23 3.61
C ILE A 90 9.56 7.03 3.71
N SER A 91 9.03 5.90 3.23
CA SER A 91 7.61 5.58 3.39
C SER A 91 7.20 5.43 4.86
N SER A 92 8.06 4.88 5.71
CA SER A 92 7.80 4.76 7.16
C SER A 92 7.74 6.14 7.82
N LEU A 93 8.71 7.01 7.54
CA LEU A 93 8.73 8.38 8.05
C LEU A 93 7.53 9.19 7.57
N GLY A 94 7.17 9.09 6.29
CA GLY A 94 5.96 9.75 5.77
C GLY A 94 4.68 9.23 6.40
N ARG A 95 4.57 7.92 6.68
CA ARG A 95 3.43 7.37 7.44
C ARG A 95 3.38 7.91 8.87
N ALA A 96 4.53 8.09 9.52
CA ALA A 96 4.62 8.68 10.85
C ALA A 96 4.14 10.14 10.85
N ALA A 97 4.64 10.97 9.92
CA ALA A 97 4.19 12.35 9.74
C ALA A 97 2.67 12.43 9.46
N ARG A 98 2.15 11.55 8.59
CA ARG A 98 0.70 11.45 8.34
C ARG A 98 -0.10 11.12 9.59
N SER A 99 0.40 10.18 10.40
CA SER A 99 -0.26 9.78 11.65
C SER A 99 -0.29 10.94 12.65
N GLN A 100 0.81 11.68 12.79
CA GLN A 100 0.91 12.87 13.62
C GLN A 100 -0.04 13.99 13.15
N ALA A 101 -0.19 14.14 11.83
CA ALA A 101 -1.17 15.04 11.22
C ALA A 101 -2.64 14.58 11.36
N GLY A 102 -2.90 13.38 11.87
CA GLY A 102 -4.25 12.80 11.93
C GLY A 102 -4.84 12.39 10.57
N ILE A 103 -4.03 12.33 9.51
CA ILE A 103 -4.49 12.06 8.13
C ILE A 103 -4.46 10.56 7.84
N LYS A 104 -5.63 9.94 7.79
CA LYS A 104 -5.82 8.51 7.46
C LYS A 104 -5.13 8.15 6.14
N VAL A 105 -4.50 6.98 6.05
CA VAL A 105 -3.74 6.54 4.85
C VAL A 105 -4.55 6.58 3.55
N ARG A 106 -5.87 6.33 3.60
CA ARG A 106 -6.74 6.36 2.41
C ARG A 106 -7.11 7.77 1.94
N GLN A 107 -6.94 8.80 2.78
CA GLN A 107 -7.06 10.19 2.38
C GLN A 107 -5.80 10.60 1.60
N PRO A 108 -5.85 10.89 0.30
CA PRO A 108 -4.67 11.35 -0.41
C PRO A 108 -4.21 12.70 0.12
N VAL A 109 -2.89 12.93 0.09
CA VAL A 109 -2.27 14.22 0.43
C VAL A 109 -1.71 14.89 -0.82
N ALA A 110 -1.70 16.22 -0.83
CA ALA A 110 -1.24 16.99 -1.98
C ALA A 110 0.23 16.71 -2.32
N SER A 111 1.11 16.75 -1.32
CA SER A 111 2.53 16.48 -1.55
C SER A 111 3.25 15.98 -0.31
N VAL A 112 4.38 15.33 -0.57
CA VAL A 112 5.37 14.95 0.42
C VAL A 112 6.70 15.58 0.02
N VAL A 113 7.39 16.18 0.97
CA VAL A 113 8.75 16.72 0.80
C VAL A 113 9.72 15.80 1.50
N VAL A 114 10.77 15.39 0.81
CA VAL A 114 11.81 14.51 1.37
C VAL A 114 13.16 15.21 1.37
N CYS A 115 13.85 15.14 2.50
CA CYS A 115 15.25 15.49 2.64
C CYS A 115 16.05 14.21 2.96
N VAL A 116 17.12 13.98 2.20
CA VAL A 116 18.04 12.85 2.37
C VAL A 116 19.47 13.34 2.53
N ALA A 117 20.34 12.50 3.06
CA ALA A 117 21.68 12.90 3.47
C ALA A 117 22.64 13.14 2.28
N GLY A 118 22.39 12.52 1.13
CA GLY A 118 23.29 12.60 -0.03
C GLY A 118 22.59 12.66 -1.38
N SER A 119 23.26 13.27 -2.35
CA SER A 119 22.77 13.42 -3.74
C SER A 119 22.52 12.09 -4.46
N GLY A 120 23.20 11.01 -4.05
CA GLY A 120 22.98 9.65 -4.56
C GLY A 120 21.62 9.06 -4.14
N GLU A 121 21.25 9.24 -2.87
CA GLU A 121 19.96 8.76 -2.33
C GLU A 121 18.77 9.44 -3.00
N GLU A 122 18.93 10.72 -3.35
CA GLU A 122 17.91 11.44 -4.10
C GLU A 122 17.70 10.86 -5.49
N LYS A 123 18.78 10.54 -6.22
CA LYS A 123 18.65 9.90 -7.54
C LYS A 123 17.90 8.57 -7.44
N VAL A 124 18.17 7.80 -6.38
CA VAL A 124 17.46 6.55 -6.09
C VAL A 124 15.98 6.81 -5.84
N LEU A 125 15.63 7.77 -4.97
CA LEU A 125 14.25 8.11 -4.67
C LEU A 125 13.50 8.71 -5.86
N LYS A 126 14.18 9.46 -6.74
CA LYS A 126 13.62 9.93 -8.01
C LYS A 126 13.25 8.74 -8.90
N ARG A 127 14.13 7.74 -9.02
CA ARG A 127 13.84 6.50 -9.75
C ARG A 127 12.71 5.68 -9.10
N LEU A 128 12.61 5.71 -7.78
CA LEU A 128 11.56 5.01 -7.00
C LEU A 128 10.35 5.90 -6.66
N LYS A 129 10.20 7.06 -7.30
CA LYS A 129 9.19 8.09 -6.93
C LYS A 129 7.78 7.51 -6.93
N SER A 130 7.40 6.77 -7.97
CA SER A 130 6.07 6.14 -8.06
C SER A 130 5.79 5.20 -6.89
N GLN A 131 6.79 4.44 -6.47
CA GLN A 131 6.69 3.50 -5.36
C GLN A 131 6.41 4.22 -4.04
N VAL A 132 7.14 5.30 -3.78
CA VAL A 132 6.99 6.10 -2.56
C VAL A 132 5.64 6.82 -2.55
N LEU A 133 5.21 7.37 -3.69
CA LEU A 133 3.89 8.01 -3.83
C LEU A 133 2.74 7.05 -3.57
N GLU A 134 2.80 5.83 -4.12
CA GLU A 134 1.81 4.77 -3.87
C GLU A 134 1.77 4.34 -2.40
N GLU A 135 2.93 4.21 -1.75
CA GLU A 135 3.02 3.85 -0.34
C GLU A 135 2.41 4.94 0.55
N LEU A 136 2.69 6.21 0.24
CA LEU A 136 2.26 7.36 1.04
C LEU A 136 0.89 7.92 0.65
N ASN A 137 0.28 7.43 -0.43
CA ASN A 137 -0.93 7.98 -1.04
C ASN A 137 -0.82 9.51 -1.21
N ALA A 138 0.23 9.93 -1.91
CA ALA A 138 0.53 11.34 -2.17
C ALA A 138 0.43 11.63 -3.67
N LYS A 139 0.09 12.86 -4.03
CA LYS A 139 0.02 13.29 -5.44
C LYS A 139 1.37 13.71 -5.98
N ASP A 140 2.21 14.30 -5.15
CA ASP A 140 3.56 14.70 -5.55
C ASP A 140 4.61 14.40 -4.49
N LEU A 141 5.84 14.16 -4.97
CA LEU A 141 7.03 13.92 -4.19
C LEU A 141 8.06 14.96 -4.60
N LYS A 142 8.35 15.86 -3.67
CA LYS A 142 9.28 16.97 -3.82
C LYS A 142 10.57 16.64 -3.06
N PHE A 143 11.69 17.08 -3.62
CA PHE A 143 13.01 16.90 -3.00
C PHE A 143 13.51 18.25 -2.51
N GLY A 144 14.04 18.29 -1.29
CA GLY A 144 14.47 19.51 -0.62
C GLY A 144 15.73 20.18 -1.16
N TYR A 145 16.11 20.04 -2.44
CA TYR A 145 17.36 20.62 -2.93
C TYR A 145 17.42 22.16 -2.84
N ASP A 146 16.28 22.85 -2.80
CA ASP A 146 16.21 24.31 -2.57
C ASP A 146 16.14 24.70 -1.08
N PHE A 147 16.07 23.70 -0.21
CA PHE A 147 15.75 23.86 1.19
C PHE A 147 16.72 23.03 2.02
N LYS A 148 17.83 23.66 2.45
CA LYS A 148 18.70 23.17 3.54
C LYS A 148 17.85 22.52 4.62
N PHE A 149 18.36 21.49 5.30
CA PHE A 149 17.62 20.70 6.29
C PHE A 149 16.70 21.55 7.20
N GLU A 150 17.21 22.69 7.71
CA GLU A 150 16.49 23.66 8.56
C GLU A 150 15.17 24.13 7.95
N LYS A 151 15.12 24.28 6.63
CA LYS A 151 13.92 24.74 5.95
C LYS A 151 12.87 23.63 5.81
N VAL A 152 13.26 22.36 5.65
CA VAL A 152 12.28 21.24 5.66
C VAL A 152 11.76 21.02 7.07
N ALA A 153 12.64 21.10 8.08
CA ALA A 153 12.22 21.09 9.49
C ALA A 153 11.28 22.27 9.81
N GLY A 154 11.57 23.46 9.26
CA GLY A 154 10.75 24.65 9.41
C GLY A 154 9.40 24.62 8.67
N LEU A 155 9.07 23.56 7.92
CA LEU A 155 7.72 23.38 7.38
C LEU A 155 6.73 22.92 8.46
N ASP A 156 7.21 22.37 9.57
CA ASP A 156 6.35 21.83 10.62
C ASP A 156 5.45 22.93 11.20
N GLY A 157 4.14 22.68 11.23
CA GLY A 157 3.14 23.67 11.66
C GLY A 157 2.78 24.73 10.59
N HIS A 158 3.47 24.76 9.45
CA HIS A 158 3.21 25.69 8.33
C HIS A 158 2.60 24.97 7.12
N GLY A 159 1.48 24.27 7.35
CA GLY A 159 0.81 23.47 6.31
C GLY A 159 1.46 22.10 6.05
N TYR A 160 2.45 21.72 6.87
CA TYR A 160 3.05 20.39 6.88
C TYR A 160 3.19 19.86 8.30
N VAL A 161 3.29 18.53 8.40
CA VAL A 161 3.81 17.85 9.58
C VAL A 161 5.07 17.10 9.18
N VAL A 162 6.13 17.22 9.98
CA VAL A 162 7.45 16.67 9.68
C VAL A 162 7.78 15.51 10.59
N ALA A 163 8.27 14.41 10.02
CA ALA A 163 8.83 13.29 10.76
C ALA A 163 10.23 12.94 10.28
N GLY A 164 11.05 12.47 11.22
CA GLY A 164 12.44 12.07 10.99
C GLY A 164 13.36 12.75 11.97
N LEU A 165 13.93 11.98 12.90
CA LEU A 165 14.99 12.41 13.80
C LEU A 165 15.90 11.20 14.03
N GLU A 166 16.92 11.04 13.19
CA GLU A 166 18.09 10.24 13.53
C GLU A 166 19.31 11.17 13.44
N GLY A 167 19.77 11.64 14.60
CA GLY A 167 20.91 12.55 14.79
C GLY A 167 20.81 13.29 16.14
N GLU A 168 21.91 13.85 16.63
CA GLU A 168 21.93 14.77 17.78
C GLU A 168 21.88 16.22 17.31
N VAL A 169 21.09 17.11 17.94
CA VAL A 169 21.15 18.54 17.62
C VAL A 169 22.45 19.13 18.16
N ASP A 170 23.30 19.69 17.30
CA ASP A 170 24.30 20.66 17.76
C ASP A 170 23.57 21.98 18.07
N LYS A 171 23.21 22.13 19.35
CA LYS A 171 22.48 23.30 19.88
C LYS A 171 23.20 24.64 19.67
N LYS A 172 24.51 24.64 19.37
CA LYS A 172 25.26 25.88 19.09
C LYS A 172 25.16 26.32 17.62
N LYS A 173 24.93 25.37 16.71
CA LYS A 173 24.89 25.66 15.26
C LYS A 173 23.49 25.53 14.66
N GLY A 174 22.58 24.84 15.34
CA GLY A 174 21.21 24.61 14.86
C GLY A 174 21.10 23.50 13.80
N TYR A 175 22.12 22.64 13.66
CA TYR A 175 22.14 21.52 12.71
C TYR A 175 22.26 20.18 13.45
N TRP A 176 21.80 19.10 12.83
CA TRP A 176 21.90 17.75 13.39
C TRP A 176 23.24 17.10 13.04
N VAL A 177 23.91 16.57 14.06
CA VAL A 177 25.15 15.80 13.98
C VAL A 177 24.81 14.32 13.86
N ARG A 178 25.47 13.69 12.91
CA ARG A 178 25.30 12.32 12.48
C ARG A 178 25.57 11.34 13.62
N SER A 179 24.63 10.44 13.92
CA SER A 179 24.90 9.25 14.72
C SER A 179 24.43 8.02 13.95
N GLY A 180 25.38 7.22 13.46
CA GLY A 180 25.17 5.88 12.88
C GLY A 180 24.38 5.73 11.57
N GLY A 181 23.51 6.67 11.21
CA GLY A 181 22.70 6.67 9.99
C GLY A 181 22.60 8.07 9.41
N GLY A 182 22.40 8.20 8.09
CA GLY A 182 22.15 9.50 7.48
C GLY A 182 20.95 10.22 8.13
N VAL A 183 20.89 11.53 7.97
CA VAL A 183 19.76 12.34 8.44
C VAL A 183 18.66 12.34 7.38
N TYR A 184 17.44 11.97 7.75
CA TYR A 184 16.28 11.91 6.85
C TYR A 184 15.11 12.69 7.43
N LEU A 185 14.49 13.56 6.64
CA LEU A 185 13.23 14.22 6.96
C LEU A 185 12.18 13.92 5.91
N VAL A 186 10.95 13.73 6.37
CA VAL A 186 9.78 13.63 5.51
C VAL A 186 8.71 14.57 6.04
N ALA A 187 8.35 15.57 5.25
CA ALA A 187 7.25 16.49 5.53
C ALA A 187 6.02 16.08 4.71
N VAL A 188 4.86 16.01 5.34
CA VAL A 188 3.59 15.67 4.70
C VAL A 188 2.70 16.89 4.74
N SER A 189 2.19 17.31 3.57
CA SER A 189 1.25 18.42 3.47
C SER A 189 -0.06 18.09 4.19
N THR A 190 -0.55 19.04 4.99
CA THR A 190 -1.82 18.93 5.74
C THR A 190 -2.99 19.57 5.01
N GLU A 191 -2.74 20.29 3.92
CA GLU A 191 -3.78 20.90 3.09
C GLU A 191 -4.53 19.82 2.30
N LEU A 192 -5.86 19.80 2.47
CA LEU A 192 -6.75 18.88 1.77
C LEU A 192 -7.70 19.70 0.90
N SER A 193 -7.46 19.67 -0.42
CA SER A 193 -8.38 20.28 -1.38
C SER A 193 -9.71 19.52 -1.43
N PRO A 194 -10.80 20.13 -1.93
CA PRO A 194 -12.08 19.46 -2.11
C PRO A 194 -11.97 18.16 -2.91
N GLU A 195 -11.12 18.13 -3.95
CA GLU A 195 -10.88 16.96 -4.81
C GLU A 195 -10.16 15.85 -4.03
N LEU A 196 -9.18 16.20 -3.19
CA LEU A 196 -8.49 15.23 -2.34
C LEU A 196 -9.46 14.62 -1.32
N LEU A 197 -10.30 15.43 -0.69
CA LEU A 197 -11.32 14.96 0.25
C LEU A 197 -12.29 14.00 -0.45
N ALA A 198 -12.81 14.36 -1.62
CA ALA A 198 -13.70 13.53 -2.42
C ALA A 198 -13.05 12.18 -2.80
N GLU A 199 -11.80 12.19 -3.24
CA GLU A 199 -11.06 10.95 -3.54
C GLU A 199 -10.85 10.09 -2.29
N GLY A 200 -10.59 10.71 -1.13
CA GLY A 200 -10.49 10.01 0.15
C GLY A 200 -11.78 9.29 0.53
N VAL A 201 -12.93 9.94 0.31
CA VAL A 201 -14.25 9.34 0.51
C VAL A 201 -14.49 8.20 -0.48
N ALA A 202 -14.18 8.38 -1.77
CA ALA A 202 -14.29 7.30 -2.77
C ALA A 202 -13.47 6.06 -2.38
N ARG A 203 -12.25 6.25 -1.86
CA ARG A 203 -11.39 5.15 -1.36
C ARG A 203 -11.94 4.47 -0.11
N GLU A 204 -12.60 5.20 0.79
CA GLU A 204 -13.33 4.58 1.91
C GLU A 204 -14.56 3.80 1.41
N ILE A 205 -15.32 4.32 0.45
CA ILE A 205 -16.45 3.62 -0.16
C ILE A 205 -15.99 2.29 -0.76
N VAL A 206 -14.93 2.28 -1.59
CA VAL A 206 -14.33 1.05 -2.14
C VAL A 206 -13.98 0.07 -1.04
N ARG A 207 -13.38 0.53 0.08
CA ARG A 207 -13.06 -0.34 1.21
C ARG A 207 -14.32 -0.95 1.84
N ARG A 208 -15.39 -0.17 2.01
CA ARG A 208 -16.66 -0.65 2.57
C ARG A 208 -17.27 -1.70 1.68
N LEU A 209 -17.41 -1.42 0.38
CA LEU A 209 -17.89 -2.37 -0.62
C LEU A 209 -17.07 -3.66 -0.63
N GLN A 210 -15.74 -3.56 -0.61
CA GLN A 210 -14.86 -4.74 -0.56
C GLN A 210 -15.01 -5.54 0.73
N THR A 211 -15.33 -4.88 1.85
CA THR A 211 -15.59 -5.56 3.11
C THR A 211 -16.96 -6.24 3.09
N MET A 212 -17.98 -5.54 2.61
CA MET A 212 -19.33 -6.08 2.43
C MET A 212 -19.33 -7.30 1.50
N ARG A 213 -18.58 -7.28 0.39
CA ARG A 213 -18.41 -8.46 -0.50
C ARG A 213 -17.94 -9.70 0.27
N ARG A 214 -16.93 -9.54 1.14
CA ARG A 214 -16.42 -10.64 1.96
C ARG A 214 -17.44 -11.08 3.00
N SER A 215 -18.10 -10.13 3.67
CA SER A 215 -19.15 -10.43 4.66
C SER A 215 -20.36 -11.15 4.04
N ALA A 216 -20.69 -10.83 2.80
CA ALA A 216 -21.75 -11.46 2.02
C ALA A 216 -21.34 -12.83 1.42
N GLY A 217 -20.10 -13.28 1.64
CA GLY A 217 -19.61 -14.58 1.17
C GLY A 217 -19.34 -14.64 -0.33
N PHE A 218 -19.11 -13.51 -1.00
CA PHE A 218 -18.82 -13.48 -2.43
C PHE A 218 -17.38 -13.90 -2.71
N ASP A 219 -17.18 -14.57 -3.84
CA ASP A 219 -15.86 -14.90 -4.33
C ASP A 219 -15.12 -13.65 -4.79
N ILE A 220 -13.78 -13.74 -4.79
CA ILE A 220 -12.92 -12.61 -5.17
C ILE A 220 -13.09 -12.17 -6.63
N ALA A 221 -13.57 -13.07 -7.50
CA ALA A 221 -13.81 -12.85 -8.92
C ALA A 221 -15.26 -12.45 -9.25
N ASP A 222 -16.18 -12.50 -8.28
CA ASP A 222 -17.59 -12.24 -8.51
C ASP A 222 -17.82 -10.79 -8.98
N HIS A 223 -18.69 -10.62 -9.96
CA HIS A 223 -19.14 -9.30 -10.38
C HIS A 223 -20.40 -8.92 -9.62
N ILE A 224 -20.57 -7.64 -9.32
CA ILE A 224 -21.70 -7.15 -8.49
C ILE A 224 -22.43 -5.96 -9.13
N THR A 225 -23.65 -5.74 -8.68
CA THR A 225 -24.31 -4.44 -8.73
C THR A 225 -24.12 -3.76 -7.38
N THR A 226 -23.70 -2.50 -7.39
CA THR A 226 -23.61 -1.67 -6.18
C THR A 226 -24.77 -0.68 -6.16
N TYR A 227 -25.53 -0.70 -5.08
CA TYR A 227 -26.55 0.30 -4.79
C TYR A 227 -26.00 1.31 -3.80
N TYR A 228 -26.40 2.57 -3.92
CA TYR A 228 -26.04 3.58 -2.94
C TYR A 228 -27.16 4.61 -2.73
N GLN A 229 -27.22 5.14 -1.51
CA GLN A 229 -28.03 6.29 -1.16
C GLN A 229 -27.19 7.22 -0.27
N GLY A 230 -27.27 8.52 -0.51
CA GLY A 230 -26.57 9.53 0.27
C GLY A 230 -27.03 10.92 -0.14
N ASP A 231 -26.46 11.94 0.49
CA ASP A 231 -26.70 13.32 0.13
C ASP A 231 -26.00 13.74 -1.19
N ASP A 232 -26.17 15.00 -1.58
CA ASP A 232 -25.62 15.55 -2.82
C ASP A 232 -24.10 15.41 -2.92
N TYR A 233 -23.41 15.48 -1.78
CA TYR A 233 -21.95 15.30 -1.74
C TYR A 233 -21.58 13.86 -2.08
N ILE A 234 -22.23 12.87 -1.45
CA ILE A 234 -22.02 11.45 -1.78
C ILE A 234 -22.38 11.15 -3.24
N ARG A 235 -23.50 11.69 -3.74
CA ARG A 235 -23.90 11.53 -5.15
C ARG A 235 -22.81 12.03 -6.09
N ARG A 236 -22.25 13.21 -5.81
CA ARG A 236 -21.15 13.76 -6.59
C ARG A 236 -19.89 12.89 -6.51
N VAL A 237 -19.49 12.42 -5.33
CA VAL A 237 -18.33 11.53 -5.18
C VAL A 237 -18.53 10.22 -5.96
N MET A 238 -19.72 9.62 -5.89
CA MET A 238 -20.04 8.39 -6.63
C MET A 238 -19.99 8.60 -8.14
N ALA A 239 -20.41 9.77 -8.63
CA ALA A 239 -20.33 10.14 -10.05
C ALA A 239 -18.89 10.42 -10.49
N ASP A 240 -18.18 11.32 -9.79
CA ASP A 240 -16.83 11.78 -10.15
C ASP A 240 -15.80 10.63 -10.11
N PHE A 241 -16.01 9.62 -9.25
CA PHE A 241 -15.13 8.46 -9.09
C PHE A 241 -15.76 7.14 -9.55
N ALA A 242 -16.81 7.18 -10.37
CA ALA A 242 -17.57 5.99 -10.77
C ALA A 242 -16.69 4.87 -11.36
N ASP A 243 -15.81 5.21 -12.30
CA ASP A 243 -14.93 4.24 -12.96
C ASP A 243 -13.95 3.60 -11.99
N TYR A 244 -13.36 4.41 -11.11
CA TYR A 244 -12.46 3.93 -10.06
C TYR A 244 -13.18 2.96 -9.11
N ILE A 245 -14.37 3.34 -8.64
CA ILE A 245 -15.17 2.52 -7.70
C ILE A 245 -15.52 1.20 -8.38
N LYS A 246 -16.09 1.23 -9.59
CA LYS A 246 -16.45 0.03 -10.37
C LYS A 246 -15.25 -0.89 -10.56
N GLN A 247 -14.13 -0.35 -11.04
CA GLN A 247 -12.93 -1.13 -11.34
C GLN A 247 -12.31 -1.76 -10.08
N GLU A 248 -12.33 -1.07 -8.95
CA GLU A 248 -11.77 -1.59 -7.70
C GLU A 248 -12.73 -2.52 -6.95
N THR A 249 -14.02 -2.55 -7.28
CA THR A 249 -15.03 -3.38 -6.61
C THR A 249 -15.64 -4.46 -7.49
N LEU A 250 -15.21 -4.58 -8.76
CA LEU A 250 -15.82 -5.43 -9.79
C LEU A 250 -17.33 -5.18 -9.93
N SER A 251 -17.75 -3.92 -9.74
CA SER A 251 -19.14 -3.52 -9.95
C SER A 251 -19.38 -3.21 -11.42
N GLN A 252 -20.38 -3.84 -12.04
CA GLN A 252 -20.78 -3.48 -13.41
C GLN A 252 -21.55 -2.16 -13.42
N GLN A 253 -22.35 -1.92 -12.37
CA GLN A 253 -23.22 -0.76 -12.26
C GLN A 253 -23.20 -0.18 -10.84
N LEU A 254 -23.34 1.14 -10.77
CA LEU A 254 -23.59 1.91 -9.54
C LEU A 254 -25.00 2.49 -9.68
N VAL A 255 -25.93 2.03 -8.85
CA VAL A 255 -27.35 2.40 -8.91
C VAL A 255 -27.66 3.29 -7.72
N GLU A 256 -28.07 4.53 -7.99
CA GLU A 256 -28.60 5.39 -6.94
C GLU A 256 -30.03 4.97 -6.62
N GLY A 257 -30.32 4.64 -5.36
CA GLY A 257 -31.65 4.25 -4.92
C GLY A 257 -31.65 3.19 -3.83
N VAL A 258 -32.85 2.78 -3.43
CA VAL A 258 -33.03 1.77 -2.39
C VAL A 258 -32.46 0.43 -2.89
N PRO A 259 -31.56 -0.22 -2.14
CA PRO A 259 -31.06 -1.54 -2.50
C PRO A 259 -32.20 -2.55 -2.66
N GLU A 260 -32.05 -3.49 -3.59
CA GLU A 260 -33.02 -4.57 -3.76
C GLU A 260 -33.10 -5.45 -2.50
N LYS A 261 -34.25 -6.11 -2.27
CA LYS A 261 -34.51 -6.87 -1.03
C LYS A 261 -33.49 -7.98 -0.75
N ASP A 262 -32.85 -8.52 -1.78
CA ASP A 262 -31.84 -9.56 -1.71
C ASP A 262 -30.39 -9.02 -1.70
N ALA A 263 -30.21 -7.70 -1.78
CA ALA A 263 -28.90 -7.07 -1.68
C ALA A 263 -28.42 -7.02 -0.21
N PHE A 264 -27.16 -7.38 0.01
CA PHE A 264 -26.53 -7.21 1.32
C PHE A 264 -26.25 -5.72 1.55
N THR A 265 -26.86 -5.14 2.58
CA THR A 265 -26.92 -3.68 2.77
C THR A 265 -26.34 -3.27 4.11
N GLU A 266 -25.55 -2.19 4.13
CA GLU A 266 -24.99 -1.58 5.34
C GLU A 266 -25.04 -0.04 5.24
N SER A 267 -25.27 0.63 6.37
CA SER A 267 -25.19 2.10 6.47
C SER A 267 -23.92 2.53 7.21
N HIS A 268 -23.34 3.65 6.76
CA HIS A 268 -22.09 4.18 7.26
C HIS A 268 -22.10 5.71 7.33
N ARG A 269 -21.22 6.27 8.15
CA ARG A 269 -20.91 7.70 8.15
C ARG A 269 -19.49 7.94 7.64
N LEU A 270 -19.35 8.62 6.50
CA LEU A 270 -18.08 8.91 5.83
C LEU A 270 -17.87 10.43 5.75
N SER A 271 -16.81 10.92 6.38
CA SER A 271 -16.48 12.37 6.43
C SER A 271 -17.64 13.28 6.87
N GLY A 272 -18.51 12.78 7.74
CA GLY A 272 -19.69 13.51 8.23
C GLY A 272 -20.99 13.24 7.47
N HIS A 273 -20.91 12.58 6.30
CA HIS A 273 -22.05 12.28 5.45
C HIS A 273 -22.56 10.86 5.68
N GLU A 274 -23.88 10.69 5.75
CA GLU A 274 -24.50 9.37 5.82
C GLU A 274 -24.59 8.75 4.42
N ILE A 275 -24.24 7.47 4.33
CA ILE A 275 -24.32 6.68 3.12
C ILE A 275 -24.85 5.29 3.44
N THR A 276 -25.84 4.84 2.69
CA THR A 276 -26.27 3.45 2.67
C THR A 276 -25.74 2.80 1.40
N LEU A 277 -25.06 1.67 1.55
CA LEU A 277 -24.50 0.88 0.46
C LEU A 277 -25.19 -0.47 0.40
N GLY A 278 -25.44 -0.97 -0.81
CA GLY A 278 -25.92 -2.32 -1.07
C GLY A 278 -25.04 -3.04 -2.07
N VAL A 279 -24.79 -4.33 -1.87
CA VAL A 279 -24.08 -5.19 -2.83
C VAL A 279 -24.93 -6.40 -3.20
N LYS A 280 -25.07 -6.66 -4.50
CA LYS A 280 -25.77 -7.82 -5.05
C LYS A 280 -24.87 -8.52 -6.05
N ARG A 281 -24.65 -9.83 -5.87
CA ARG A 281 -23.89 -10.63 -6.83
C ARG A 281 -24.67 -10.75 -8.15
N LEU A 282 -23.98 -10.58 -9.26
CA LEU A 282 -24.50 -10.92 -10.58
C LEU A 282 -24.38 -12.42 -10.77
N GLY A 283 -25.50 -13.06 -11.14
CA GLY A 283 -25.58 -14.50 -11.39
C GLY A 283 -24.75 -14.94 -12.59
#